data_AF-A0A1B1ARJ8-F1
#
_entry.id   AF-A0A1B1ARJ8-F1
#
_cell.length_a   1.000
_cell.length_b   1.000
_cell.length_c   1.000
_cell.angle_alpha   90.00
_cell.angle_beta   90.00
_cell.angle_gamma   90.00
#
_symmetry.space_group_name_H-M   'P 1'
#
loop_
_entity.id
_entity.type
_entity.pdbx_description
1 polymer ?
#
loop_
_entity_poly.entity_id
_entity_poly.type
_entity_poly.pdbx_seq_one_letter_code
_entity_poly.pdbx_strand_id
1 'polypeptide(L)'
;MTGLWGDGGPYQAWVAFLRRWAALEPVDPATLPALPEEQWDGDTWARLGEHLGAALGTRLTAWAEHLVRALNEARDEFSYGRELAQARTGLHTIRALAAHPGLPEDLRSTLTEIVDGQITQVQGQLEQSLDDEARRGADPRLVERRRRTLRDNALTATLTAPPPGMPSTDGTTPSGAWSYDPAAPPRRRIVPG
;
A
#
# COMPACT_ATOMS: atom_id res chain seq x y z
N MET A 1 -30.44 22.26 18.61
CA MET A 1 -29.61 21.04 18.73
C MET A 1 -29.92 20.17 17.53
N THR A 2 -29.19 20.39 16.44
CA THR A 2 -29.62 20.00 15.09
C THR A 2 -28.44 19.31 14.41
N GLY A 3 -28.59 18.05 13.97
CA GLY A 3 -27.73 17.48 12.93
C GLY A 3 -27.05 16.11 13.10
N LEU A 4 -27.49 15.20 13.99
CA LEU A 4 -26.82 13.89 14.14
C LEU A 4 -27.31 12.78 13.14
N TRP A 5 -28.12 13.13 12.13
CA TRP A 5 -28.83 12.15 11.29
C TRP A 5 -28.80 12.52 9.79
N GLY A 6 -27.62 12.81 9.24
CA GLY A 6 -27.44 13.17 7.83
C GLY A 6 -26.65 12.16 7.00
N ASP A 7 -25.60 11.57 7.59
CA ASP A 7 -24.76 10.56 6.96
C ASP A 7 -24.77 9.33 7.87
N GLY A 8 -25.07 8.14 7.32
CA GLY A 8 -25.03 6.89 8.08
C GLY A 8 -23.76 6.85 8.93
N GLY A 9 -23.89 6.54 10.23
CA GLY A 9 -22.86 6.78 11.25
C GLY A 9 -21.47 6.16 10.99
N PRO A 10 -20.56 6.20 11.97
CA PRO A 10 -19.15 5.84 11.76
C PRO A 10 -18.90 4.55 10.97
N TYR A 11 -19.70 3.50 11.19
CA TYR A 11 -19.66 2.26 10.42
C TYR A 11 -19.87 2.47 8.90
N GLN A 12 -20.92 3.19 8.51
CA GLN A 12 -21.24 3.43 7.09
C GLN A 12 -20.19 4.31 6.41
N ALA A 13 -19.64 5.30 7.13
CA ALA A 13 -18.52 6.10 6.63
C ALA A 13 -17.29 5.22 6.31
N TRP A 14 -16.96 4.29 7.21
CA TRP A 14 -15.89 3.31 6.99
C TRP A 14 -16.19 2.39 5.80
N VAL A 15 -17.35 1.77 5.74
CA VAL A 15 -17.70 0.84 4.64
C VAL A 15 -17.72 1.55 3.29
N ALA A 16 -18.29 2.75 3.21
CA ALA A 16 -18.31 3.55 1.99
C ALA A 16 -16.90 3.96 1.54
N PHE A 17 -16.06 4.38 2.49
CA PHE A 17 -14.64 4.65 2.22
C PHE A 17 -13.94 3.39 1.70
N LEU A 18 -14.05 2.25 2.39
CA LEU A 18 -13.36 1.01 2.03
C LEU A 18 -13.73 0.51 0.65
N ARG A 19 -15.00 0.66 0.25
CA ARG A 19 -15.45 0.30 -1.10
C ARG A 19 -14.80 1.16 -2.17
N ARG A 20 -14.82 2.48 -2.01
CA ARG A 20 -14.23 3.44 -2.96
C ARG A 20 -12.72 3.32 -2.99
N TRP A 21 -12.11 3.18 -1.82
CA TRP A 21 -10.70 2.92 -1.68
C TRP A 21 -10.33 1.62 -2.38
N ALA A 22 -11.01 0.50 -2.16
CA ALA A 22 -10.73 -0.75 -2.87
C ALA A 22 -10.82 -0.62 -4.40
N ALA A 23 -11.72 0.24 -4.90
CA ALA A 23 -11.89 0.55 -6.32
C ALA A 23 -10.82 1.49 -6.92
N LEU A 24 -9.71 1.75 -6.22
CA LEU A 24 -8.65 2.68 -6.63
C LEU A 24 -9.09 4.15 -6.75
N GLU A 25 -10.22 4.54 -6.17
CA GLU A 25 -10.64 5.95 -6.17
C GLU A 25 -9.72 6.81 -5.28
N PRO A 26 -9.49 8.09 -5.64
CA PRO A 26 -8.75 9.04 -4.81
C PRO A 26 -9.62 9.47 -3.62
N VAL A 27 -9.55 8.70 -2.53
CA VAL A 27 -10.21 9.01 -1.26
C VAL A 27 -9.18 9.29 -0.17
N ASP A 28 -9.47 10.26 0.69
CA ASP A 28 -8.58 10.68 1.77
C ASP A 28 -8.93 9.94 3.08
N PRO A 29 -8.04 9.08 3.61
CA PRO A 29 -8.28 8.38 4.88
C PRO A 29 -8.42 9.34 6.07
N ALA A 30 -7.89 10.56 6.02
CA ALA A 30 -8.03 11.53 7.11
C ALA A 30 -9.49 11.97 7.36
N THR A 31 -10.39 11.66 6.43
CA THR A 31 -11.84 11.90 6.57
C THR A 31 -12.56 10.84 7.41
N LEU A 32 -11.89 9.74 7.76
CA LEU A 32 -12.50 8.64 8.51
C LEU A 32 -12.68 8.98 9.98
N PRO A 33 -13.87 8.72 10.57
CA PRO A 33 -14.09 8.91 11.99
C PRO A 33 -13.37 7.84 12.80
N ALA A 34 -12.99 8.19 14.04
CA ALA A 34 -12.53 7.20 15.00
C ALA A 34 -13.65 6.23 15.39
N LEU A 35 -13.32 4.95 15.53
CA LEU A 35 -14.25 3.90 15.92
C LEU A 35 -14.15 3.63 17.42
N PRO A 36 -15.22 3.88 18.20
CA PRO A 36 -15.23 3.60 19.63
C PRO A 36 -15.44 2.09 19.88
N GLU A 37 -14.50 1.45 20.56
CA GLU A 37 -14.51 0.01 20.89
C GLU A 37 -15.79 -0.43 21.63
N GLU A 38 -16.34 0.45 22.47
CA GLU A 38 -17.45 0.15 23.39
C GLU A 38 -18.85 0.30 22.77
N GLN A 39 -18.98 0.83 21.55
CA GLN A 39 -20.30 1.18 21.00
C GLN A 39 -20.96 0.08 20.17
N TRP A 40 -20.22 -0.94 19.74
CA TRP A 40 -20.72 -1.93 18.79
C TRP A 40 -20.72 -3.34 19.37
N ASP A 41 -21.69 -4.14 18.94
CA ASP A 41 -21.73 -5.57 19.24
C ASP A 41 -20.65 -6.33 18.45
N GLY A 42 -20.37 -7.57 18.88
CA GLY A 42 -19.36 -8.42 18.24
C GLY A 42 -19.65 -8.70 16.76
N ASP A 43 -20.93 -8.79 16.37
CA ASP A 43 -21.33 -9.03 14.99
C ASP A 43 -21.00 -7.83 14.08
N THR A 44 -21.21 -6.60 14.55
CA THR A 44 -20.86 -5.38 13.80
C THR A 44 -19.35 -5.27 13.62
N TRP A 45 -18.58 -5.60 14.66
CA TRP A 45 -17.12 -5.65 14.58
C TRP A 45 -16.63 -6.72 13.60
N ALA A 46 -17.21 -7.92 13.63
CA ALA A 46 -16.87 -8.99 12.70
C ALA A 46 -17.11 -8.58 11.24
N ARG A 47 -18.27 -7.97 10.94
CA ARG A 47 -18.59 -7.47 9.60
C ARG A 47 -17.65 -6.36 9.15
N LEU A 48 -17.27 -5.43 10.04
CA LEU A 48 -16.28 -4.42 9.67
C LEU A 48 -14.92 -5.06 9.37
N GLY A 49 -14.51 -6.06 10.16
CA GLY A 49 -13.30 -6.84 9.93
C GLY A 49 -13.30 -7.49 8.54
N GLU A 50 -14.42 -8.08 8.13
CA GLU A 50 -14.61 -8.63 6.77
C GLU A 50 -14.44 -7.56 5.68
N HIS A 51 -15.06 -6.39 5.85
CA HIS A 51 -14.90 -5.27 4.91
C HIS A 51 -13.46 -4.77 4.82
N LEU A 52 -12.77 -4.64 5.95
CA LEU A 52 -11.37 -4.23 6.02
C LEU A 52 -10.47 -5.25 5.32
N GLY A 53 -10.61 -6.53 5.66
CA GLY A 53 -9.85 -7.62 5.05
C GLY A 53 -10.08 -7.70 3.54
N ALA A 54 -11.34 -7.62 3.09
CA ALA A 54 -11.67 -7.64 1.67
C ALA A 54 -11.08 -6.44 0.91
N ALA A 55 -11.17 -5.23 1.47
CA ALA A 55 -10.64 -4.02 0.85
C ALA A 55 -9.11 -4.05 0.77
N LEU A 56 -8.43 -4.44 1.86
CA LEU A 56 -6.97 -4.60 1.90
C LEU A 56 -6.51 -5.68 0.92
N GLY A 57 -7.16 -6.84 0.90
CA GLY A 57 -6.85 -7.94 -0.01
C GLY A 57 -7.01 -7.53 -1.48
N THR A 58 -8.07 -6.79 -1.81
CA THR A 58 -8.30 -6.25 -3.17
C THR A 58 -7.17 -5.32 -3.57
N ARG A 59 -6.77 -4.39 -2.69
CA ARG A 59 -5.71 -3.42 -2.96
C ARG A 59 -4.33 -4.04 -3.05
N LEU A 60 -4.01 -5.01 -2.18
CA LEU A 60 -2.76 -5.77 -2.26
C LEU A 60 -2.68 -6.59 -3.55
N THR A 61 -3.77 -7.24 -3.95
CA THR A 61 -3.82 -8.00 -5.21
C THR A 61 -3.60 -7.10 -6.41
N ALA A 62 -4.34 -6.00 -6.51
CA ALA A 62 -4.19 -5.04 -7.61
C ALA A 62 -2.77 -4.43 -7.66
N TRP A 63 -2.19 -4.15 -6.49
CA TRP A 63 -0.82 -3.67 -6.38
C TRP A 63 0.19 -4.72 -6.86
N ALA A 64 0.04 -5.99 -6.46
CA ALA A 64 0.94 -7.08 -6.84
C ALA A 64 0.87 -7.37 -8.34
N GLU A 65 -0.33 -7.41 -8.93
CA GLU A 65 -0.54 -7.58 -10.36
C GLU A 65 0.12 -6.46 -11.16
N HIS A 66 -0.04 -5.21 -10.70
CA HIS A 66 0.61 -4.06 -11.32
C HIS A 66 2.13 -4.16 -11.24
N LEU A 67 2.68 -4.52 -10.07
CA LEU A 67 4.12 -4.70 -9.87
C LEU A 67 4.67 -5.75 -10.84
N VAL A 68 4.07 -6.94 -10.89
CA VAL A 68 4.52 -8.03 -11.76
C VAL A 68 4.51 -7.58 -13.23
N ARG A 69 3.44 -6.92 -13.67
CA ARG A 69 3.37 -6.38 -15.04
C ARG A 69 4.49 -5.35 -15.30
N ALA A 70 4.69 -4.40 -14.40
CA ALA A 70 5.69 -3.35 -14.55
C ALA A 70 7.12 -3.91 -14.60
N LEU A 71 7.43 -4.91 -13.75
CA LEU A 71 8.74 -5.57 -13.76
C LEU A 71 8.97 -6.39 -15.04
N ASN A 72 7.93 -7.02 -15.58
CA ASN A 72 8.02 -7.75 -16.86
C ASN A 72 8.22 -6.81 -18.06
N GLU A 73 7.69 -5.59 -18.00
CA GLU A 73 7.84 -4.57 -19.04
C GLU A 73 9.17 -3.79 -18.95
N ALA A 74 9.83 -3.83 -17.78
CA ALA A 74 11.09 -3.15 -17.54
C ALA A 74 12.24 -3.74 -18.40
N ARG A 75 12.71 -2.95 -19.37
CA ARG A 75 13.73 -3.36 -20.35
C ARG A 75 15.16 -3.28 -19.83
N ASP A 76 15.37 -2.50 -18.77
CA ASP A 76 16.69 -2.19 -18.23
C ASP A 76 16.64 -2.05 -16.70
N GLU A 77 17.83 -2.02 -16.10
CA GLU A 77 18.00 -2.01 -14.64
C GLU A 77 17.47 -0.75 -13.97
N PHE A 78 17.61 0.40 -14.63
CA PHE A 78 17.12 1.66 -14.08
C PHE A 78 15.59 1.67 -14.05
N SER A 79 14.96 1.21 -15.14
CA SER A 79 13.51 1.02 -15.19
C SER A 79 13.05 0.02 -14.12
N TYR A 80 13.74 -1.12 -13.96
CA TYR A 80 13.41 -2.13 -12.95
C TYR A 80 13.46 -1.57 -11.52
N GLY A 81 14.53 -0.87 -11.17
CA GLY A 81 14.66 -0.22 -9.86
C GLY A 81 13.62 0.87 -9.63
N ARG A 82 13.28 1.66 -10.67
CA ARG A 82 12.23 2.68 -10.59
C ARG A 82 10.87 2.06 -10.29
N GLU A 83 10.49 0.97 -10.95
CA GLU A 83 9.20 0.30 -10.71
C GLU A 83 9.13 -0.28 -9.29
N LEU A 84 10.23 -0.81 -8.74
CA LEU A 84 10.29 -1.24 -7.33
C LEU A 84 10.13 -0.07 -6.36
N ALA A 85 10.81 1.06 -6.60
CA ALA A 85 10.66 2.27 -5.79
C ALA A 85 9.22 2.83 -5.84
N GLN A 86 8.59 2.80 -7.01
CA GLN A 86 7.19 3.18 -7.17
C GLN A 86 6.26 2.23 -6.42
N ALA A 87 6.51 0.92 -6.50
CA ALA A 87 5.73 -0.09 -5.79
C ALA A 87 5.78 0.08 -4.26
N ARG A 88 6.95 0.44 -3.71
CA ARG A 88 7.11 0.79 -2.28
C ARG A 88 6.18 1.94 -1.85
N THR A 89 6.03 2.95 -2.70
CA THR A 89 5.12 4.08 -2.43
C THR A 89 3.66 3.60 -2.27
N GLY A 90 3.26 2.55 -2.98
CA GLY A 90 1.93 1.95 -2.85
C GLY A 90 1.70 1.22 -1.56
N LEU A 91 2.71 0.44 -1.15
CA LEU A 91 2.70 -0.26 0.11
C LEU A 91 2.56 0.71 1.30
N HIS A 92 3.16 1.90 1.23
CA HIS A 92 2.95 2.93 2.26
C HIS A 92 1.47 3.32 2.40
N THR A 93 0.71 3.40 1.31
CA THR A 93 -0.71 3.76 1.35
C THR A 93 -1.55 2.62 1.95
N ILE A 94 -1.26 1.38 1.58
CA ILE A 94 -1.94 0.19 2.11
C ILE A 94 -1.66 0.04 3.60
N ARG A 95 -0.38 0.18 4.00
CA ARG A 95 0.06 0.10 5.39
C ARG A 95 -0.49 1.26 6.24
N ALA A 96 -0.62 2.46 5.68
CA ALA A 96 -1.25 3.59 6.36
C ALA A 96 -2.71 3.33 6.73
N LEU A 97 -3.47 2.63 5.88
CA LEU A 97 -4.84 2.24 6.19
C LEU A 97 -4.89 1.18 7.29
N ALA A 98 -4.01 0.18 7.24
CA ALA A 98 -3.91 -0.84 8.29
C ALA A 98 -3.51 -0.24 9.65
N ALA A 99 -2.64 0.77 9.62
CA ALA A 99 -2.17 1.51 10.79
C ALA A 99 -3.08 2.69 11.21
N HIS A 100 -4.29 2.81 10.67
CA HIS A 100 -5.09 4.04 10.80
C HIS A 100 -5.47 4.32 12.26
N PRO A 101 -5.29 5.57 12.76
CA PRO A 101 -5.55 5.92 14.17
C PRO A 101 -7.02 5.83 14.56
N GLY A 102 -7.93 5.86 13.59
CA GLY A 102 -9.35 5.66 13.81
C GLY A 102 -9.76 4.20 14.08
N LEU A 103 -8.83 3.25 13.98
CA LEU A 103 -9.07 1.85 14.34
C LEU A 103 -8.72 1.57 15.81
N PRO A 104 -9.43 0.63 16.48
CA PRO A 104 -9.00 0.01 17.73
C PRO A 104 -7.56 -0.50 17.66
N GLU A 105 -6.83 -0.46 18.78
CA GLU A 105 -5.42 -0.85 18.80
C GLU A 105 -5.21 -2.32 18.40
N ASP A 106 -6.05 -3.22 18.91
CA ASP A 106 -5.95 -4.65 18.61
C ASP A 106 -6.17 -4.94 17.11
N LEU A 107 -7.14 -4.25 16.51
CA LEU A 107 -7.44 -4.38 15.09
C LEU A 107 -6.35 -3.77 14.23
N ARG A 108 -5.86 -2.59 14.61
CA ARG A 108 -4.72 -1.92 13.96
C ARG A 108 -3.48 -2.81 13.94
N SER A 109 -3.16 -3.41 15.08
CA SER A 109 -2.00 -4.31 15.23
C SER A 109 -2.15 -5.54 14.33
N THR A 110 -3.30 -6.22 14.41
CA THR A 110 -3.60 -7.41 13.60
C THR A 110 -3.52 -7.12 12.09
N LEU A 111 -4.13 -6.02 11.63
CA LEU A 111 -4.12 -5.67 10.21
C LEU A 111 -2.72 -5.29 9.73
N THR A 112 -1.95 -4.59 10.56
CA THR A 112 -0.56 -4.22 10.23
C THR A 112 0.30 -5.48 10.11
N GLU A 113 0.18 -6.44 11.02
CA GLU A 113 0.90 -7.73 10.94
C GLU A 113 0.56 -8.49 9.66
N ILE A 114 -0.73 -8.54 9.28
CA ILE A 114 -1.17 -9.19 8.04
C ILE A 114 -0.53 -8.52 6.81
N VAL A 115 -0.57 -7.18 6.73
CA VAL A 115 0.03 -6.44 5.60
C VAL A 115 1.54 -6.62 5.56
N ASP A 116 2.22 -6.52 6.70
CA ASP A 116 3.67 -6.68 6.81
C ASP A 116 4.12 -8.10 6.41
N GLY A 117 3.33 -9.11 6.79
CA GLY A 117 3.50 -10.50 6.35
C GLY A 117 3.36 -10.68 4.83
N GLN A 118 2.35 -10.06 4.21
CA GLN A 118 2.16 -10.08 2.76
C GLN A 118 3.30 -9.39 2.01
N ILE A 119 3.80 -8.25 2.51
CA ILE A 119 4.97 -7.56 1.93
C ILE A 119 6.20 -8.47 1.94
N THR A 120 6.42 -9.16 3.05
CA THR A 120 7.54 -10.11 3.20
C THR A 120 7.40 -11.30 2.25
N GLN A 121 6.19 -11.84 2.08
CA GLN A 121 5.90 -12.92 1.15
C GLN A 121 6.18 -12.51 -0.30
N VAL A 122 5.73 -11.33 -0.74
CA VAL A 122 5.96 -10.85 -2.10
C VAL A 122 7.44 -10.58 -2.36
N GLN A 123 8.17 -10.02 -1.39
CA GLN A 123 9.62 -9.87 -1.48
C GLN A 123 10.30 -11.24 -1.72
N GLY A 124 9.94 -12.26 -0.93
CA GLY A 124 10.49 -13.61 -1.09
C GLY A 124 10.15 -14.25 -2.44
N GLN A 125 8.93 -14.02 -2.96
CA GLN A 125 8.53 -14.50 -4.29
C GLN A 125 9.35 -13.87 -5.42
N LEU A 126 9.67 -12.58 -5.33
CA LEU A 126 10.52 -11.89 -6.31
C LEU A 126 11.94 -12.44 -6.31
N GLU A 127 12.50 -12.66 -5.11
CA GLU A 127 13.83 -13.24 -4.94
C GLU A 127 13.88 -14.68 -5.50
N GLN A 128 12.89 -15.50 -5.15
CA GLN A 128 12.74 -16.85 -5.65
C GLN A 128 12.61 -16.90 -7.18
N SER A 129 11.87 -15.96 -7.78
CA SER A 129 11.73 -15.88 -9.25
C SER A 129 13.07 -15.62 -9.94
N LEU A 130 13.92 -14.76 -9.38
CA LEU A 130 15.27 -14.52 -9.91
C LEU A 130 16.16 -15.76 -9.76
N ASP A 131 16.02 -16.52 -8.67
CA ASP A 131 16.72 -17.78 -8.47
C ASP A 131 16.26 -18.85 -9.47
N ASP A 132 14.96 -18.91 -9.79
CA ASP A 132 14.40 -19.77 -10.83
C ASP A 132 14.89 -19.37 -12.23
N GLU A 133 15.06 -18.07 -12.52
CA GLU A 133 15.66 -17.58 -13.77
C GLU A 133 17.13 -18.02 -13.91
N ALA A 134 17.92 -17.90 -12.84
CA ALA A 134 19.30 -18.36 -12.82
C ALA A 134 19.39 -19.87 -13.11
N ARG A 135 18.54 -20.68 -12.46
CA ARG A 135 18.50 -22.14 -12.66
C ARG A 135 18.07 -22.54 -14.07
N ARG A 136 17.27 -21.73 -14.75
CA ARG A 136 16.86 -21.94 -16.15
C ARG A 136 17.92 -21.52 -17.18
N GLY A 137 19.08 -21.03 -16.73
CA GLY A 137 20.21 -20.69 -17.60
C GLY A 137 20.16 -19.27 -18.17
N ALA A 138 19.44 -18.34 -17.53
CA ALA A 138 19.54 -16.92 -17.86
C ALA A 138 20.98 -16.40 -17.64
N ASP A 139 21.34 -15.27 -18.28
CA ASP A 139 22.67 -14.67 -18.13
C ASP A 139 22.96 -14.37 -16.64
N PRO A 140 23.98 -15.03 -16.02
CA PRO A 140 24.29 -14.85 -14.62
C PRO A 140 24.59 -13.40 -14.23
N ARG A 141 25.20 -12.62 -15.14
CA ARG A 141 25.51 -11.21 -14.88
C ARG A 141 24.26 -10.34 -14.87
N LEU A 142 23.25 -10.70 -15.67
CA LEU A 142 21.97 -10.00 -15.67
C LEU A 142 21.18 -10.32 -14.40
N VAL A 143 21.10 -11.59 -14.01
CA VAL A 143 20.40 -12.00 -12.78
C VAL A 143 21.03 -11.37 -11.54
N GLU A 144 22.36 -11.37 -11.43
CA GLU A 144 23.02 -10.76 -10.28
C GLU A 144 22.83 -9.24 -10.20
N ARG A 145 22.75 -8.56 -11.35
CA ARG A 145 22.40 -7.13 -11.39
C ARG A 145 20.97 -6.89 -10.89
N ARG A 146 19.99 -7.66 -11.37
CA ARG A 146 18.60 -7.59 -10.90
C ARG A 146 18.46 -7.89 -9.41
N ARG A 147 19.20 -8.89 -8.89
CA ARG A 147 19.24 -9.20 -7.46
C ARG A 147 19.77 -8.02 -6.65
N ARG A 148 20.85 -7.37 -7.10
CA ARG A 148 21.37 -6.18 -6.43
C ARG A 148 20.33 -5.08 -6.38
N THR A 149 19.69 -4.77 -7.51
CA THR A 149 18.65 -3.74 -7.56
C THR A 149 17.45 -4.06 -6.71
N LEU A 150 17.02 -5.33 -6.66
CA LEU A 150 15.94 -5.78 -5.78
C LEU A 150 16.31 -5.60 -4.31
N ARG A 151 17.55 -5.88 -3.91
CA ARG A 151 18.04 -5.63 -2.55
C ARG A 151 18.11 -4.14 -2.22
N ASP A 152 18.62 -3.34 -3.14
CA ASP A 152 18.72 -1.88 -2.98
C ASP A 152 17.33 -1.21 -2.92
N ASN A 153 16.32 -1.84 -3.52
CA ASN A 153 14.93 -1.38 -3.55
C ASN A 153 13.96 -2.34 -2.84
N ALA A 154 14.42 -3.02 -1.79
CA ALA A 154 13.63 -4.03 -1.10
C ALA A 154 12.26 -3.48 -0.65
N LEU A 155 11.20 -4.23 -0.93
CA LEU A 155 9.83 -3.86 -0.56
C LEU A 155 9.68 -3.80 0.97
N THR A 156 10.40 -4.67 1.68
CA THR A 156 10.47 -4.74 3.14
C THR A 156 11.07 -3.49 3.79
N ALA A 157 11.77 -2.63 3.04
CA ALA A 157 12.21 -1.32 3.55
C ALA A 157 11.03 -0.39 3.90
N THR A 158 9.81 -0.71 3.48
CA THR A 158 8.59 0.01 3.90
C THR A 158 8.15 -0.32 5.33
N LEU A 159 8.64 -1.42 5.90
CA LEU A 159 8.30 -1.90 7.25
C LEU A 159 9.04 -1.09 8.33
N THR A 160 10.28 -0.71 8.05
CA THR A 160 11.14 0.09 8.95
C THR A 160 10.84 1.59 8.89
N ALA A 161 10.12 2.05 7.86
CA ALA A 161 9.63 3.43 7.80
C ALA A 161 8.42 3.59 8.75
N PRO A 162 8.37 4.64 9.59
CA PRO A 162 7.17 4.91 10.39
C PRO A 162 5.97 5.17 9.46
N PRO A 163 4.76 4.70 9.81
CA PRO A 163 3.57 4.96 9.02
C PRO A 163 3.30 6.47 8.91
N PRO A 164 2.86 6.97 7.73
CA PRO A 164 2.52 8.38 7.56
C PRO A 164 1.34 8.72 8.49
N GLY A 165 1.60 9.55 9.50
CA GLY A 165 0.65 9.86 10.57
C GLY A 165 1.30 10.20 11.90
N MET A 166 2.56 9.79 12.11
CA MET A 166 3.40 10.40 13.15
C MET A 166 4.03 11.69 12.59
N PRO A 167 4.01 12.81 13.34
CA PRO A 167 4.66 14.04 12.90
C PRO A 167 6.16 13.78 12.75
N SER A 168 6.61 13.68 11.50
CA SER A 168 8.03 13.77 11.18
C SER A 168 8.41 15.25 11.28
N THR A 169 9.52 15.54 11.97
CA THR A 169 10.04 16.90 12.20
C THR A 169 10.46 17.63 10.92
N ASP A 170 10.52 16.94 9.79
CA ASP A 170 10.82 17.53 8.48
C ASP A 170 9.54 17.65 7.66
N GLY A 171 9.01 18.88 7.57
CA GLY A 171 7.75 19.27 6.94
C GLY A 171 7.67 19.08 5.42
N THR A 172 7.96 17.87 4.92
CA THR A 172 7.67 17.48 3.54
C THR A 172 6.43 16.59 3.54
N THR A 173 5.27 17.18 3.32
CA THR A 173 4.04 16.42 3.04
C THR A 173 4.16 15.75 1.67
N PRO A 174 4.13 14.42 1.54
CA PRO A 174 3.95 13.81 0.23
C PRO A 174 2.50 14.04 -0.19
N SER A 175 2.31 14.98 -1.13
CA SER A 175 1.05 15.23 -1.79
C SER A 175 0.57 13.98 -2.54
N GLY A 176 -0.61 13.49 -2.16
CA GLY A 176 -1.69 13.25 -3.11
C GLY A 176 -1.59 12.07 -4.08
N ALA A 177 -2.60 11.20 -3.96
CA ALA A 177 -3.28 10.51 -5.05
C ALA A 177 -2.49 9.42 -5.80
N TRP A 178 -2.67 8.19 -5.32
CA TRP A 178 -2.69 6.98 -6.15
C TRP A 178 -3.90 6.99 -7.12
N SER A 179 -4.02 8.04 -7.92
CA SER A 179 -4.88 8.10 -9.11
C SER A 179 -3.97 7.91 -10.31
N TYR A 180 -3.97 6.71 -10.88
CA TYR A 180 -3.36 6.48 -12.18
C TYR A 180 -4.20 7.17 -13.26
N ASP A 181 -3.63 8.16 -13.95
CA ASP A 181 -4.18 8.73 -15.19
C ASP A 181 -3.38 8.14 -16.38
N PRO A 182 -3.98 7.28 -17.22
CA PRO A 182 -3.31 6.68 -18.37
C PRO A 182 -2.90 7.69 -19.45
N ALA A 183 -3.33 8.97 -19.37
CA ALA A 183 -2.97 10.03 -20.30
C ALA A 183 -1.91 11.00 -19.76
N ALA A 184 -1.39 10.81 -18.54
CA ALA A 184 -0.49 11.77 -17.92
C ALA A 184 0.92 11.77 -18.57
N PRO A 185 1.38 12.91 -19.12
CA PRO A 185 2.74 13.02 -19.67
C PRO A 185 3.80 12.96 -18.56
N PRO A 186 5.04 12.52 -18.89
CA PRO A 186 6.10 12.35 -17.91
C PRO A 186 6.43 13.66 -17.20
N ARG A 187 6.26 13.69 -15.87
CA ARG A 187 6.54 14.88 -15.04
C ARG A 187 8.03 15.19 -15.03
N ARG A 188 8.42 16.18 -15.82
CA ARG A 188 9.79 16.70 -15.92
C ARG A 188 10.10 17.54 -14.67
N ARG A 189 10.94 17.01 -13.77
CA ARG A 189 11.40 17.72 -12.56
C ARG A 189 12.46 18.75 -12.99
N ILE A 190 12.14 20.04 -12.93
CA ILE A 190 13.10 21.13 -13.14
C ILE A 190 13.84 21.32 -11.81
N VAL A 191 15.15 21.11 -11.81
CA VAL A 191 16.03 21.47 -10.69
C VAL A 191 16.51 22.91 -10.95
N PRO A 192 16.30 23.89 -10.04
CA PRO A 192 16.91 25.21 -10.18
C PRO A 192 18.41 25.10 -9.97
N GLY A 193 19.19 25.70 -10.88
CA GLY A 193 20.65 25.84 -10.78
C GLY A 193 21.06 27.04 -9.93
#